data_AF-A0A7J7VFU2-F1
#
_entry.id   AF-A0A7J7VFU2-F1
#
_cell.length_a   1.000
_cell.length_b   1.000
_cell.length_c   1.000
_cell.angle_alpha   90.00
_cell.angle_beta   90.00
_cell.angle_gamma   90.00
#
_symmetry.space_group_name_H-M   'P 1'
#
loop_
_entity.id
_entity.type
_entity.pdbx_description
1 polymer ?
#
loop_
_entity_poly.entity_id
_entity_poly.type
_entity_poly.pdbx_seq_one_letter_code
_entity_poly.pdbx_strand_id
1 'polypeptide(L)'
;MHNYFRRLKKWMSQNPMVLDKSAFPDLEESDCYTGPFSRARIHHFIINNKDTFFSNATRSRIVYHMLQHTKYENGISKVGICKLINNGSYIAAFPPHEGAYKSSQPIKTHGPQNNRHLLYERWARWGMWYKHQPLDLIRLYFGEKIGLYFAWLGWYTGMLIPAALVGLCVFFYGIFTMNASQVSKEICKATEVFMCPLCEKNCSLQRLNESCIYAKVTYLFDNGGTVFFAIFMAIWATVFLEFWKRRRSTLTYTWDLIEWEEEEETLRPQFEAKYYKMERVNPISGKPEPHQPSSDKVSRLLVSISGIFFMISLVITAVFAVVVYRLVVMEQFASFKWNFIKQHWQFATSAAAVCINFVIIMVLNLAYEKIAYLLTNLGKSIFLHSLLEEQFIRAYQLIVGLCTLVFLISTLVI
;
A
#
# COMPACT_ATOMS: atom_id res chain seq x y z
N MET A 1 -48.20 -9.44 -2.55
CA MET A 1 -47.52 -8.70 -1.46
C MET A 1 -46.84 -9.60 -0.42
N HIS A 2 -47.52 -10.65 0.07
CA HIS A 2 -47.00 -11.58 1.10
C HIS A 2 -45.71 -12.35 0.71
N ASN A 3 -45.58 -12.77 -0.55
CA ASN A 3 -44.35 -13.43 -1.06
C ASN A 3 -43.13 -12.50 -1.19
N TYR A 4 -43.36 -11.19 -1.39
CA TYR A 4 -42.29 -10.20 -1.48
C TYR A 4 -41.71 -9.91 -0.09
N PHE A 5 -42.58 -9.75 0.92
CA PHE A 5 -42.18 -9.64 2.33
C PHE A 5 -41.49 -10.89 2.86
N ARG A 6 -41.91 -12.11 2.46
CA ARG A 6 -41.18 -13.35 2.80
C ARG A 6 -39.78 -13.39 2.19
N ARG A 7 -39.61 -12.94 0.94
CA ARG A 7 -38.29 -12.82 0.27
C ARG A 7 -37.40 -11.80 0.95
N LEU A 8 -37.93 -10.63 1.31
CA LEU A 8 -37.22 -9.58 2.04
C LEU A 8 -36.85 -10.03 3.46
N LYS A 9 -37.75 -10.72 4.16
CA LYS A 9 -37.49 -11.29 5.48
C LYS A 9 -36.44 -12.42 5.42
N LYS A 10 -36.43 -13.24 4.38
CA LYS A 10 -35.40 -14.28 4.15
C LYS A 10 -34.04 -13.67 3.77
N TRP A 11 -34.05 -12.57 3.02
CA TRP A 11 -32.86 -11.78 2.66
C TRP A 11 -32.26 -11.02 3.86
N MET A 12 -33.10 -10.51 4.77
CA MET A 12 -32.67 -9.86 6.02
C MET A 12 -32.34 -10.85 7.15
N SER A 13 -32.89 -12.07 7.12
CA SER A 13 -32.69 -13.10 8.16
C SER A 13 -31.33 -13.80 8.07
N GLN A 14 -30.67 -13.77 6.91
CA GLN A 14 -29.28 -14.18 6.80
C GLN A 14 -28.44 -12.92 6.94
N ASN A 15 -27.63 -12.81 7.99
CA ASN A 15 -26.66 -11.72 8.11
C ASN A 15 -25.86 -11.64 6.80
N PRO A 16 -26.11 -10.66 5.91
CA PRO A 16 -25.57 -10.70 4.55
C PRO A 16 -24.06 -10.49 4.53
N MET A 17 -23.52 -10.03 5.67
CA MET A 17 -22.10 -9.82 5.92
C MET A 17 -21.38 -11.12 6.30
N VAL A 18 -22.06 -12.09 6.92
CA VAL A 18 -21.42 -13.33 7.39
C VAL A 18 -21.13 -14.24 6.20
N LEU A 19 -19.87 -14.69 6.12
CA LEU A 19 -19.45 -15.67 5.13
C LEU A 19 -20.17 -16.99 5.42
N ASP A 20 -20.85 -17.53 4.41
CA ASP A 20 -21.54 -18.81 4.51
C ASP A 20 -20.49 -19.94 4.59
N LYS A 21 -20.17 -20.39 5.81
CA LYS A 21 -19.18 -21.46 6.06
C LYS A 21 -19.57 -22.77 5.34
N SER A 22 -20.87 -23.01 5.09
CA SER A 22 -21.35 -24.19 4.35
C SER A 22 -20.94 -24.20 2.87
N ALA A 23 -20.51 -23.06 2.33
CA ALA A 23 -19.98 -22.97 0.98
C ALA A 23 -18.48 -23.37 0.87
N PHE A 24 -17.83 -23.68 2.00
CA PHE A 24 -16.40 -24.03 2.07
C PHE A 24 -16.18 -25.29 2.94
N PRO A 25 -16.60 -26.48 2.45
CA PRO A 25 -16.54 -27.71 3.22
C PRO A 25 -15.11 -28.18 3.55
N ASP A 26 -14.11 -27.79 2.76
CA ASP A 26 -12.71 -28.20 2.95
C ASP A 26 -11.96 -27.38 4.03
N LEU A 27 -12.63 -26.41 4.68
CA LEU A 27 -12.05 -25.48 5.66
C LEU A 27 -12.58 -25.74 7.09
N GLU A 28 -12.92 -26.97 7.45
CA GLU A 28 -13.33 -27.30 8.83
C GLU A 28 -12.21 -27.00 9.83
N GLU A 29 -12.49 -26.12 10.79
CA GLU A 29 -11.60 -25.76 11.90
C GLU A 29 -11.55 -26.94 12.89
N SER A 30 -10.49 -27.76 12.83
CA SER A 30 -10.21 -28.79 13.84
C SER A 30 -9.34 -28.21 14.96
N ASP A 31 -9.73 -28.42 16.23
CA ASP A 31 -8.95 -28.05 17.44
C ASP A 31 -7.69 -28.94 17.60
N CYS A 32 -6.79 -28.89 16.63
CA CYS A 32 -5.58 -29.70 16.57
C CYS A 32 -4.33 -28.84 16.79
N TYR A 33 -3.31 -29.43 17.42
CA TYR A 33 -1.98 -28.82 17.51
C TYR A 33 -1.30 -28.83 16.14
N THR A 34 -0.63 -27.73 15.78
CA THR A 34 0.15 -27.61 14.54
C THR A 34 1.62 -27.91 14.77
N GLY A 35 2.36 -28.22 13.70
CA GLY A 35 3.79 -28.48 13.76
C GLY A 35 4.40 -28.77 12.38
N PRO A 36 5.74 -28.64 12.24
CA PRO A 36 6.40 -28.73 10.95
C PRO A 36 6.29 -30.12 10.35
N PHE A 37 5.85 -30.17 9.09
CA PHE A 37 5.68 -31.42 8.36
C PHE A 37 6.99 -32.20 8.31
N SER A 38 6.97 -33.44 8.79
CA SER A 38 8.10 -34.35 8.71
C SER A 38 7.65 -35.71 8.21
N ARG A 39 8.29 -36.18 7.14
CA ARG A 39 8.03 -37.51 6.58
C ARG A 39 8.25 -38.62 7.62
N ALA A 40 9.22 -38.45 8.53
CA ALA A 40 9.47 -39.42 9.59
C ALA A 40 8.33 -39.50 10.62
N ARG A 41 7.61 -38.39 10.81
CA ARG A 41 6.49 -38.24 11.77
C ARG A 41 5.14 -38.19 11.07
N ILE A 42 4.99 -38.85 9.91
CA ILE A 42 3.78 -38.74 9.07
C ILE A 42 2.50 -39.16 9.80
N HIS A 43 2.60 -40.07 10.76
CA HIS A 43 1.48 -40.58 11.56
C HIS A 43 0.92 -39.55 12.55
N HIS A 44 1.63 -38.46 12.84
CA HIS A 44 1.12 -37.35 13.65
C HIS A 44 0.24 -36.38 12.85
N PHE A 45 0.20 -36.50 11.51
CA PHE A 45 -0.56 -35.61 10.65
C PHE A 45 -1.88 -36.24 10.23
N ILE A 46 -2.93 -35.44 10.20
CA ILE A 46 -4.27 -35.84 9.75
C ILE A 46 -4.26 -35.81 8.22
N ILE A 47 -4.07 -36.97 7.59
CA ILE A 47 -4.02 -37.12 6.13
C ILE A 47 -5.23 -37.95 5.69
N ASN A 48 -6.32 -37.28 5.29
CA ASN A 48 -7.51 -37.95 4.74
C ASN A 48 -7.24 -38.49 3.34
N ASN A 49 -6.60 -37.66 2.49
CA ASN A 49 -6.21 -38.02 1.14
C ASN A 49 -4.80 -37.50 0.86
N LYS A 50 -3.92 -38.39 0.38
CA LYS A 50 -2.52 -38.07 0.09
C LYS A 50 -2.37 -37.11 -1.09
N ASP A 51 -3.28 -37.16 -2.05
CA ASP A 51 -3.19 -36.37 -3.29
C ASP A 51 -3.58 -34.90 -3.08
N THR A 52 -4.46 -34.64 -2.11
CA THR A 52 -4.98 -33.29 -1.79
C THR A 52 -4.38 -32.69 -0.52
N PHE A 53 -3.56 -33.46 0.22
CA PHE A 53 -2.96 -33.01 1.48
C PHE A 53 -2.17 -31.71 1.33
N PHE A 54 -1.34 -31.60 0.29
CA PHE A 54 -0.66 -30.35 -0.03
C PHE A 54 -1.47 -29.53 -1.03
N SER A 55 -1.78 -28.29 -0.66
CA SER A 55 -2.44 -27.33 -1.57
C SER A 55 -1.60 -27.10 -2.83
N ASN A 56 -2.25 -26.74 -3.94
CA ASN A 56 -1.56 -26.43 -5.19
C ASN A 56 -0.58 -25.25 -5.04
N ALA A 57 -0.89 -24.29 -4.17
CA ALA A 57 0.02 -23.20 -3.79
C ALA A 57 1.27 -23.73 -3.07
N THR A 58 1.10 -24.60 -2.06
CA THR A 58 2.21 -25.22 -1.33
C THR A 58 3.07 -26.09 -2.25
N ARG A 59 2.47 -26.88 -3.14
CA ARG A 59 3.18 -27.70 -4.13
C ARG A 59 4.03 -26.82 -5.05
N SER A 60 3.45 -25.73 -5.53
CA SER A 60 4.15 -24.75 -6.38
C SER A 60 5.30 -24.07 -5.62
N ARG A 61 5.11 -23.74 -4.34
CA ARG A 61 6.17 -23.22 -3.44
C ARG A 61 7.34 -24.19 -3.31
N ILE A 62 7.05 -25.47 -3.05
CA ILE A 62 8.07 -26.53 -2.92
C ILE A 62 8.84 -26.70 -4.23
N VAL A 63 8.15 -26.78 -5.38
CA VAL A 63 8.81 -26.90 -6.70
C VAL A 63 9.66 -25.68 -7.00
N TYR A 64 9.17 -24.47 -6.71
CA TYR A 64 9.93 -23.25 -6.92
C TYR A 64 11.19 -23.19 -6.03
N HIS A 65 11.07 -23.62 -4.76
CA HIS A 65 12.21 -23.76 -3.87
C HIS A 65 13.25 -24.74 -4.42
N MET A 66 12.82 -25.90 -4.95
CA MET A 66 13.74 -26.83 -5.63
C MET A 66 14.44 -26.17 -6.82
N LEU A 67 13.70 -25.50 -7.70
CA LEU A 67 14.25 -24.79 -8.87
C LEU A 67 15.23 -23.68 -8.50
N GLN A 68 15.10 -23.09 -7.31
CA GLN A 68 16.02 -22.08 -6.80
C GLN A 68 17.35 -22.67 -6.31
N HIS A 69 17.34 -23.88 -5.75
CA HIS A 69 18.52 -24.53 -5.17
C HIS A 69 19.17 -25.59 -6.09
N THR A 70 18.53 -26.00 -7.18
CA THR A 70 19.12 -26.95 -8.13
C THR A 70 20.36 -26.39 -8.81
N LYS A 71 21.45 -27.17 -8.80
CA LYS A 71 22.69 -26.90 -9.54
C LYS A 71 22.58 -27.52 -10.93
N TYR A 72 22.97 -26.79 -11.98
CA TYR A 72 22.88 -27.27 -13.36
C TYR A 72 24.24 -27.57 -14.01
N GLU A 73 25.34 -27.37 -13.28
CA GLU A 73 26.69 -27.73 -13.72
C GLU A 73 27.56 -28.04 -12.49
N ASN A 74 28.63 -28.81 -12.66
CA ASN A 74 29.60 -29.14 -11.59
C ASN A 74 30.37 -27.91 -11.07
N GLY A 75 30.11 -26.71 -11.61
CA GLY A 75 30.59 -25.43 -11.10
C GLY A 75 29.68 -24.86 -10.00
N ILE A 76 30.27 -24.55 -8.85
CA ILE A 76 29.57 -24.16 -7.60
C ILE A 76 28.76 -22.84 -7.74
N SER A 77 29.04 -22.00 -8.75
CA SER A 77 28.37 -20.71 -8.95
C SER A 77 27.14 -20.75 -9.89
N LYS A 78 26.80 -21.91 -10.43
CA LYS A 78 25.73 -22.09 -11.43
C LYS A 78 24.53 -22.79 -10.80
N VAL A 79 23.84 -22.04 -9.95
CA VAL A 79 22.71 -22.51 -9.13
C VAL A 79 21.46 -21.66 -9.43
N GLY A 80 20.33 -22.34 -9.52
CA GLY A 80 19.01 -21.72 -9.46
C GLY A 80 18.49 -21.17 -10.79
N ILE A 81 17.17 -21.24 -10.93
CA ILE A 81 16.43 -20.80 -12.11
C ILE A 81 16.55 -19.30 -12.38
N CYS A 82 16.69 -18.46 -11.34
CA CYS A 82 16.79 -17.01 -11.50
C CYS A 82 18.00 -16.59 -12.34
N LYS A 83 19.13 -17.31 -12.24
CA LYS A 83 20.33 -17.02 -13.03
C LYS A 83 20.14 -17.37 -14.50
N LEU A 84 19.43 -18.47 -14.79
CA LEU A 84 19.10 -18.90 -16.15
C LEU A 84 18.14 -17.92 -16.83
N ILE A 85 17.20 -17.35 -16.08
CA ILE A 85 16.31 -16.29 -16.56
C ILE A 85 17.11 -15.01 -16.84
N ASN A 86 17.98 -14.59 -15.91
CA ASN A 86 18.81 -13.40 -16.08
C ASN A 86 19.79 -13.50 -17.26
N ASN A 87 20.28 -14.71 -17.55
CA ASN A 87 21.14 -14.97 -18.70
C ASN A 87 20.36 -15.11 -20.03
N GLY A 88 19.03 -15.06 -20.01
CA GLY A 88 18.18 -15.24 -21.18
C GLY A 88 18.07 -16.68 -21.68
N SER A 89 18.55 -17.66 -20.91
CA SER A 89 18.37 -19.09 -21.25
C SER A 89 16.93 -19.55 -21.06
N TYR A 90 16.23 -18.99 -20.07
CA TYR A 90 14.78 -19.13 -19.90
C TYR A 90 14.10 -17.76 -20.03
N ILE A 91 12.94 -17.73 -20.66
CA ILE A 91 12.16 -16.50 -20.84
C ILE A 91 11.38 -16.15 -19.56
N ALA A 92 10.73 -17.14 -18.95
CA ALA A 92 9.91 -16.96 -17.76
C ALA A 92 9.73 -18.27 -17.00
N ALA A 93 9.42 -18.17 -15.71
CA ALA A 93 9.01 -19.30 -14.86
C ALA A 93 7.84 -18.85 -13.98
N PHE A 94 6.72 -19.55 -14.06
CA PHE A 94 5.50 -19.20 -13.32
C PHE A 94 4.66 -20.46 -13.02
N PRO A 95 3.94 -20.50 -11.89
CA PRO A 95 3.00 -21.57 -11.60
C PRO A 95 1.74 -21.44 -12.47
N PRO A 96 1.20 -22.55 -13.01
CA PRO A 96 -0.07 -22.52 -13.75
C PRO A 96 -1.27 -22.37 -12.80
N HIS A 97 -2.35 -21.75 -13.29
CA HIS A 97 -3.63 -21.72 -12.59
C HIS A 97 -4.48 -22.95 -12.93
N GLU A 98 -5.33 -23.39 -11.99
CA GLU A 98 -6.17 -24.59 -12.10
C GLU A 98 -7.21 -24.56 -13.25
N GLY A 99 -7.55 -23.38 -13.78
CA GLY A 99 -8.45 -23.25 -14.93
C GLY A 99 -9.03 -21.85 -15.12
N ALA A 100 -10.17 -21.78 -15.81
CA ALA A 100 -10.88 -20.55 -16.13
C ALA A 100 -11.55 -19.93 -14.88
N TYR A 101 -11.61 -18.60 -14.84
CA TYR A 101 -12.31 -17.87 -13.77
C TYR A 101 -13.81 -17.71 -14.04
N LYS A 102 -14.26 -17.90 -15.29
CA LYS A 102 -15.66 -17.93 -15.69
C LYS A 102 -16.06 -19.37 -15.95
N SER A 103 -17.28 -19.72 -15.56
CA SER A 103 -17.91 -20.96 -15.98
C SER A 103 -19.23 -20.65 -16.71
N SER A 104 -19.66 -21.59 -17.55
CA SER A 104 -20.95 -21.51 -18.24
C SER A 104 -22.13 -21.86 -17.33
N GLN A 105 -21.86 -22.45 -16.16
CA GLN A 105 -22.88 -23.01 -15.26
C GLN A 105 -22.93 -22.23 -13.93
N PRO A 106 -24.12 -21.88 -13.41
CA PRO A 106 -24.21 -21.18 -12.14
C PRO A 106 -23.67 -22.01 -10.96
N ILE A 107 -22.89 -21.38 -10.07
CA ILE A 107 -22.38 -22.02 -8.83
C ILE A 107 -23.52 -22.58 -7.96
N LYS A 108 -24.70 -21.96 -7.98
CA LYS A 108 -25.84 -22.39 -7.14
C LYS A 108 -26.41 -23.75 -7.54
N THR A 109 -26.25 -24.16 -8.80
CA THR A 109 -26.83 -25.40 -9.31
C THR A 109 -25.80 -26.52 -9.47
N HIS A 110 -24.57 -26.19 -9.84
CA HIS A 110 -23.52 -27.18 -10.13
C HIS A 110 -22.29 -27.09 -9.21
N GLY A 111 -22.30 -26.19 -8.23
CA GLY A 111 -21.15 -25.96 -7.36
C GLY A 111 -20.00 -25.24 -8.06
N PRO A 112 -18.91 -24.94 -7.32
CA PRO A 112 -17.71 -24.38 -7.93
C PRO A 112 -16.96 -25.44 -8.75
N GLN A 113 -16.68 -25.13 -10.01
CA GLN A 113 -15.81 -25.98 -10.84
C GLN A 113 -14.37 -26.03 -10.29
N ASN A 114 -13.77 -24.86 -10.01
CA ASN A 114 -12.41 -24.71 -9.50
C ASN A 114 -12.36 -23.61 -8.42
N ASN A 115 -11.30 -23.58 -7.60
CA ASN A 115 -11.10 -22.56 -6.55
C ASN A 115 -11.02 -21.13 -7.12
N ARG A 116 -10.41 -20.96 -8.30
CA ARG A 116 -10.33 -19.67 -9.01
C ARG A 116 -11.70 -19.11 -9.37
N HIS A 117 -12.59 -19.97 -9.87
CA HIS A 117 -13.95 -19.58 -10.23
C HIS A 117 -14.77 -19.21 -8.99
N LEU A 118 -14.61 -19.98 -7.90
CA LEU A 118 -15.24 -19.67 -6.60
C LEU A 118 -14.79 -18.30 -6.05
N LEU A 119 -13.48 -18.04 -6.06
CA LEU A 119 -12.90 -16.76 -5.63
C LEU A 119 -13.41 -15.57 -6.46
N TYR A 120 -13.51 -15.74 -7.77
CA TYR A 120 -14.05 -14.68 -8.63
C TYR A 120 -15.50 -14.36 -8.26
N GLU A 121 -16.37 -15.37 -8.22
CA GLU A 121 -17.80 -15.19 -7.97
C GLU A 121 -18.12 -14.68 -6.56
N ARG A 122 -17.34 -15.08 -5.55
CA ARG A 122 -17.61 -14.75 -4.14
C ARG A 122 -16.87 -13.54 -3.60
N TRP A 123 -15.80 -13.10 -4.26
CA TRP A 123 -14.94 -12.03 -3.75
C TRP A 123 -14.54 -11.01 -4.82
N ALA A 124 -13.90 -11.42 -5.91
CA ALA A 124 -13.31 -10.49 -6.89
C ALA A 124 -14.30 -9.87 -7.91
N ARG A 125 -15.60 -9.80 -7.57
CA ARG A 125 -16.64 -9.15 -8.38
C ARG A 125 -17.06 -7.82 -7.75
N TRP A 126 -17.21 -6.78 -8.57
CA TRP A 126 -17.66 -5.46 -8.13
C TRP A 126 -18.96 -5.49 -7.30
N GLY A 127 -19.88 -6.42 -7.58
CA GLY A 127 -21.13 -6.56 -6.83
C GLY A 127 -21.01 -7.21 -5.45
N MET A 128 -19.82 -7.63 -5.02
CA MET A 128 -19.59 -8.39 -3.77
C MET A 128 -18.85 -7.59 -2.69
N TRP A 129 -18.69 -6.27 -2.88
CA TRP A 129 -17.95 -5.38 -1.98
C TRP A 129 -18.47 -5.32 -0.54
N TYR A 130 -19.75 -5.63 -0.30
CA TYR A 130 -20.40 -5.55 1.01
C TYR A 130 -20.20 -6.81 1.88
N LYS A 131 -19.64 -7.88 1.33
CA LYS A 131 -19.42 -9.14 2.07
C LYS A 131 -18.06 -9.18 2.74
N HIS A 132 -17.94 -9.94 3.83
CA HIS A 132 -16.63 -10.23 4.40
C HIS A 132 -15.74 -11.00 3.41
N GLN A 133 -14.45 -10.68 3.44
CA GLN A 133 -13.46 -11.30 2.57
C GLN A 133 -13.19 -12.75 3.02
N PRO A 134 -13.20 -13.74 2.12
CA PRO A 134 -12.87 -15.12 2.45
C PRO A 134 -11.34 -15.31 2.53
N LEU A 135 -10.75 -14.88 3.64
CA LEU A 135 -9.29 -14.83 3.81
C LEU A 135 -8.63 -16.21 3.68
N ASP A 136 -9.24 -17.26 4.23
CA ASP A 136 -8.66 -18.61 4.20
C ASP A 136 -8.64 -19.21 2.78
N LEU A 137 -9.65 -18.89 1.95
CA LEU A 137 -9.65 -19.30 0.54
C LEU A 137 -8.63 -18.52 -0.29
N ILE A 138 -8.46 -17.22 -0.01
CA ILE A 138 -7.42 -16.39 -0.63
C ILE A 138 -6.05 -16.96 -0.26
N ARG A 139 -5.84 -17.31 1.02
CA ARG A 139 -4.62 -17.96 1.53
C ARG A 139 -4.37 -19.29 0.81
N LEU A 140 -5.38 -20.15 0.71
CA LEU A 140 -5.27 -21.47 0.08
C LEU A 140 -4.84 -21.37 -1.40
N TYR A 141 -5.34 -20.36 -2.11
CA TYR A 141 -5.09 -20.21 -3.55
C TYR A 141 -3.83 -19.40 -3.88
N PHE A 142 -3.59 -18.29 -3.18
CA PHE A 142 -2.50 -17.35 -3.47
C PHE A 142 -1.30 -17.47 -2.52
N GLY A 143 -1.46 -18.17 -1.40
CA GLY A 143 -0.48 -18.23 -0.32
C GLY A 143 -0.66 -17.16 0.74
N GLU A 144 0.16 -17.25 1.78
CA GLU A 144 0.01 -16.54 3.03
C GLU A 144 0.37 -15.05 2.92
N LYS A 145 1.37 -14.71 2.09
CA LYS A 145 1.78 -13.32 1.83
C LYS A 145 0.64 -12.48 1.25
N ILE A 146 -0.05 -12.99 0.23
CA ILE A 146 -1.19 -12.31 -0.40
C ILE A 146 -2.41 -12.33 0.53
N GLY A 147 -2.62 -13.44 1.26
CA GLY A 147 -3.64 -13.53 2.30
C GLY A 147 -3.50 -12.45 3.38
N LEU A 148 -2.29 -12.24 3.92
CA LEU A 148 -2.00 -11.24 4.94
C LEU A 148 -2.22 -9.81 4.41
N TYR A 149 -1.85 -9.55 3.14
CA TYR A 149 -2.11 -8.26 2.50
C TYR A 149 -3.61 -7.92 2.49
N PHE A 150 -4.45 -8.84 2.02
CA PHE A 150 -5.90 -8.61 1.98
C PHE A 150 -6.52 -8.57 3.38
N ALA A 151 -6.00 -9.37 4.33
CA ALA A 151 -6.41 -9.28 5.73
C ALA A 151 -6.13 -7.90 6.33
N TRP A 152 -4.96 -7.32 6.05
CA TRP A 152 -4.62 -5.95 6.46
C TRP A 152 -5.53 -4.92 5.79
N LEU A 153 -5.71 -5.03 4.47
CA LEU A 153 -6.53 -4.10 3.70
C LEU A 153 -7.97 -4.09 4.21
N GLY A 154 -8.57 -5.27 4.41
CA GLY A 154 -9.93 -5.40 4.95
C GLY A 154 -10.06 -4.84 6.36
N TRP A 155 -9.07 -5.08 7.23
CA TRP A 155 -9.04 -4.51 8.58
C TRP A 155 -8.95 -2.98 8.56
N TYR A 156 -8.07 -2.43 7.73
CA TYR A 156 -7.88 -0.99 7.53
C TYR A 156 -9.16 -0.33 7.02
N THR A 157 -9.78 -0.86 5.96
CA THR A 157 -11.06 -0.34 5.44
C THR A 157 -12.17 -0.41 6.49
N GLY A 158 -12.25 -1.49 7.27
CA GLY A 158 -13.23 -1.63 8.35
C GLY A 158 -13.05 -0.58 9.45
N MET A 159 -11.81 -0.35 9.90
CA MET A 159 -11.51 0.65 10.93
C MET A 159 -11.63 2.09 10.43
N LEU A 160 -11.57 2.34 9.12
CA LEU A 160 -11.84 3.67 8.54
C LEU A 160 -13.32 4.08 8.62
N ILE A 161 -14.26 3.13 8.74
CA ILE A 161 -15.70 3.42 8.83
C ILE A 161 -16.04 4.37 9.99
N PRO A 162 -15.65 4.09 11.26
CA PRO A 162 -15.91 5.03 12.35
C PRO A 162 -15.20 6.37 12.17
N ALA A 163 -13.99 6.38 11.62
CA ALA A 163 -13.27 7.64 11.36
C ALA A 163 -13.95 8.49 10.29
N ALA A 164 -14.43 7.88 9.22
CA ALA A 164 -15.20 8.54 8.16
C ALA A 164 -16.52 9.09 8.70
N LEU A 165 -17.22 8.35 9.58
CA LEU A 165 -18.45 8.82 10.20
C LEU A 165 -18.23 10.09 11.04
N VAL A 166 -17.21 10.09 11.91
CA VAL A 166 -16.86 11.27 12.73
C VAL A 166 -16.43 12.43 11.84
N GLY A 167 -15.61 12.17 10.81
CA GLY A 167 -15.19 13.18 9.85
C GLY A 167 -16.34 13.82 9.08
N LEU A 168 -17.32 13.02 8.64
CA LEU A 168 -18.54 13.54 8.00
C LEU A 168 -19.38 14.38 8.95
N CYS A 169 -19.53 13.98 10.22
CA CYS A 169 -20.23 14.78 11.22
C CYS A 169 -19.57 16.16 11.42
N VAL A 170 -18.24 16.21 11.49
CA VAL A 170 -17.47 17.47 11.61
C VAL A 170 -17.60 18.32 10.34
N PHE A 171 -17.58 17.70 9.17
CA PHE A 171 -17.79 18.39 7.90
C PHE A 171 -19.18 19.01 7.80
N PHE A 172 -20.24 18.27 8.14
CA PHE A 172 -21.60 18.80 8.17
C PHE A 172 -21.76 19.91 9.21
N TYR A 173 -21.14 19.77 10.39
CA TYR A 173 -21.09 20.84 11.39
C TYR A 173 -20.48 22.13 10.80
N GLY A 174 -19.38 22.02 10.07
CA GLY A 174 -18.77 23.16 9.35
C GLY A 174 -19.73 23.80 8.35
N ILE A 175 -20.42 23.00 7.52
CA ILE A 175 -21.42 23.51 6.55
C ILE A 175 -22.52 24.31 7.26
N PHE A 176 -23.09 23.77 8.34
CA PHE A 176 -24.18 24.43 9.06
C PHE A 176 -23.75 25.71 9.77
N THR A 177 -22.50 25.80 10.21
CA THR A 177 -21.97 26.94 10.98
C THR A 177 -21.28 28.00 10.11
N MET A 178 -20.95 27.70 8.86
CA MET A 178 -20.21 28.58 7.94
C MET A 178 -20.89 29.93 7.63
N ASN A 179 -22.22 30.00 7.68
CA ASN A 179 -22.93 31.28 7.52
C ASN A 179 -23.08 32.05 8.84
N ALA A 180 -22.83 31.40 9.99
CA ALA A 180 -22.98 31.99 11.32
C ALA A 180 -21.67 32.59 11.85
N SER A 181 -20.52 32.12 11.37
CA SER A 181 -19.18 32.57 11.79
C SER A 181 -18.99 34.08 11.68
N GLN A 182 -18.45 34.68 12.74
CA GLN A 182 -18.16 36.12 12.81
C GLN A 182 -17.15 36.56 11.74
N VAL A 183 -16.04 35.84 11.61
CA VAL A 183 -14.95 36.18 10.66
C VAL A 183 -15.43 36.22 9.21
N SER A 184 -16.14 35.18 8.73
CA SER A 184 -16.65 35.19 7.36
C SER A 184 -17.70 36.28 7.15
N LYS A 185 -18.51 36.64 8.15
CA LYS A 185 -19.46 37.76 8.06
C LYS A 185 -18.75 39.11 7.96
N GLU A 186 -17.67 39.31 8.72
CA GLU A 186 -16.87 40.53 8.68
C GLU A 186 -16.20 40.71 7.30
N ILE A 187 -15.59 39.65 6.77
CA ILE A 187 -14.96 39.65 5.44
C ILE A 187 -15.99 39.92 4.33
N CYS A 188 -17.14 39.25 4.36
CA CYS A 188 -18.18 39.43 3.34
C CYS A 188 -18.91 40.80 3.42
N LYS A 189 -18.84 41.51 4.56
CA LYS A 189 -19.44 42.85 4.71
C LYS A 189 -18.46 43.99 4.46
N ALA A 190 -17.17 43.73 4.47
CA ALA A 190 -16.12 44.73 4.31
C ALA A 190 -16.01 45.23 2.85
N THR A 191 -16.90 46.15 2.45
CA THR A 191 -16.90 46.78 1.11
C THR A 191 -15.93 47.94 0.98
N GLU A 192 -15.54 48.56 2.09
CA GLU A 192 -14.69 49.76 2.13
C GLU A 192 -13.21 49.45 2.43
N VAL A 193 -12.89 48.19 2.76
CA VAL A 193 -11.53 47.77 3.06
C VAL A 193 -10.83 47.33 1.78
N PHE A 194 -9.80 48.07 1.39
CA PHE A 194 -8.93 47.75 0.27
C PHE A 194 -7.67 47.04 0.76
N MET A 195 -7.34 45.92 0.12
CA MET A 195 -6.12 45.17 0.38
C MET A 195 -4.99 45.69 -0.50
N CYS A 196 -3.77 45.67 0.03
CA CYS A 196 -2.57 45.93 -0.76
C CYS A 196 -2.40 44.86 -1.84
N PRO A 197 -2.00 45.22 -3.07
CA PRO A 197 -1.73 44.25 -4.12
C PRO A 197 -0.53 43.36 -3.72
N LEU A 198 -0.63 42.07 -4.03
CA LEU A 198 0.43 41.07 -3.80
C LEU A 198 1.51 41.07 -4.88
N CYS A 199 1.45 42.03 -5.80
CA CYS A 199 2.27 42.10 -7.01
C CYS A 199 2.83 43.52 -7.19
N GLU A 200 4.04 43.58 -7.72
CA GLU A 200 4.83 44.82 -7.78
C GLU A 200 4.43 45.70 -8.98
N LYS A 201 3.91 45.13 -10.08
CA LYS A 201 3.59 45.87 -11.32
C LYS A 201 2.19 45.53 -11.87
N ASN A 202 1.49 46.55 -12.36
CA ASN A 202 0.19 46.46 -13.08
C ASN A 202 -0.97 45.79 -12.31
N CYS A 203 -1.06 46.00 -11.00
CA CYS A 203 -2.13 45.42 -10.18
C CYS A 203 -3.13 46.47 -9.67
N SER A 204 -4.42 46.14 -9.75
CA SER A 204 -5.51 46.95 -9.19
C SER A 204 -5.71 46.62 -7.71
N LEU A 205 -6.09 47.62 -6.91
CA LEU A 205 -6.51 47.43 -5.52
C LEU A 205 -7.69 46.45 -5.46
N GLN A 206 -7.58 45.43 -4.60
CA GLN A 206 -8.60 44.40 -4.42
C GLN A 206 -9.45 44.71 -3.19
N ARG A 207 -10.77 44.51 -3.27
CA ARG A 207 -11.67 44.66 -2.11
C ARG A 207 -11.70 43.39 -1.29
N LEU A 208 -11.71 43.51 0.03
CA LEU A 208 -11.73 42.35 0.94
C LEU A 208 -12.95 41.43 0.73
N ASN A 209 -14.12 42.00 0.40
CA ASN A 209 -15.35 41.25 0.13
C ASN A 209 -15.22 40.27 -1.06
N GLU A 210 -14.34 40.52 -2.03
CA GLU A 210 -14.15 39.61 -3.17
C GLU A 210 -13.62 38.23 -2.72
N SER A 211 -12.95 38.17 -1.57
CA SER A 211 -12.44 36.94 -0.94
C SER A 211 -13.46 36.26 -0.02
N CYS A 212 -14.72 36.70 0.01
CA CYS A 212 -15.79 36.14 0.86
C CYS A 212 -15.99 34.63 0.68
N ILE A 213 -16.01 34.13 -0.56
CA ILE A 213 -16.18 32.70 -0.85
C ILE A 213 -14.99 31.91 -0.29
N TYR A 214 -13.77 32.43 -0.48
CA TYR A 214 -12.56 31.81 0.04
C TYR A 214 -12.60 31.72 1.56
N ALA A 215 -12.94 32.81 2.26
CA ALA A 215 -13.06 32.82 3.72
C ALA A 215 -14.10 31.85 4.28
N LYS A 216 -15.23 31.66 3.57
CA LYS A 216 -16.24 30.65 3.93
C LYS A 216 -15.69 29.23 3.77
N VAL A 217 -15.05 28.94 2.64
CA VAL A 217 -14.42 27.64 2.39
C VAL A 217 -13.31 27.35 3.40
N THR A 218 -12.50 28.35 3.79
CA THR A 218 -11.48 28.17 4.82
C THR A 218 -12.10 27.80 6.16
N TYR A 219 -13.16 28.48 6.59
CA TYR A 219 -13.86 28.14 7.84
C TYR A 219 -14.47 26.73 7.83
N LEU A 220 -14.93 26.24 6.67
CA LEU A 220 -15.42 24.87 6.54
C LEU A 220 -14.35 23.83 6.94
N PHE A 221 -13.08 24.09 6.63
CA PHE A 221 -11.95 23.22 6.99
C PHE A 221 -11.26 23.59 8.31
N ASP A 222 -11.31 24.85 8.72
CA ASP A 222 -10.69 25.38 9.93
C ASP A 222 -11.75 25.87 10.91
N ASN A 223 -12.41 24.92 11.58
CA ASN A 223 -13.40 25.17 12.62
C ASN A 223 -13.05 24.39 13.89
N GLY A 224 -13.66 24.75 15.03
CA GLY A 224 -13.38 24.06 16.30
C GLY A 224 -13.61 22.54 16.27
N GLY A 225 -14.47 22.03 15.38
CA GLY A 225 -14.69 20.60 15.19
C GLY A 225 -13.50 19.86 14.56
N THR A 226 -12.68 20.53 13.73
CA THR A 226 -11.50 19.89 13.14
C THR A 226 -10.37 19.70 14.15
N VAL A 227 -10.29 20.55 15.18
CA VAL A 227 -9.39 20.34 16.34
C VAL A 227 -9.78 19.06 17.10
N PHE A 228 -11.07 18.88 17.37
CA PHE A 228 -11.58 17.64 17.97
C PHE A 228 -11.28 16.43 17.10
N PHE A 229 -11.50 16.54 15.78
CA PHE A 229 -11.21 15.48 14.83
C PHE A 229 -9.72 15.12 14.81
N ALA A 230 -8.81 16.09 14.91
CA ALA A 230 -7.37 15.84 14.95
C ALA A 230 -6.97 14.99 16.18
N ILE A 231 -7.50 15.31 17.36
CA ILE A 231 -7.27 14.52 18.58
C ILE A 231 -7.85 13.10 18.41
N PHE A 232 -9.07 13.00 17.88
CA PHE A 232 -9.70 11.72 17.60
C PHE A 232 -8.85 10.88 16.61
N MET A 233 -8.32 11.47 15.55
CA MET A 233 -7.49 10.77 14.56
C MET A 233 -6.17 10.26 15.15
N ALA A 234 -5.56 11.01 16.07
CA ALA A 234 -4.35 10.56 16.78
C ALA A 234 -4.65 9.33 17.66
N ILE A 235 -5.75 9.36 18.41
CA ILE A 235 -6.20 8.21 19.21
C ILE A 235 -6.57 7.03 18.30
N TRP A 236 -7.33 7.28 17.23
CA TRP A 236 -7.73 6.27 16.27
C TRP A 236 -6.52 5.57 15.64
N ALA A 237 -5.46 6.32 15.26
CA ALA A 237 -4.26 5.75 14.66
C ALA A 237 -3.53 4.80 15.62
N THR A 238 -3.39 5.17 16.89
CA THR A 238 -2.77 4.31 17.91
C THR A 238 -3.60 3.06 18.18
N VAL A 239 -4.92 3.21 18.35
CA VAL A 239 -5.87 2.12 18.55
C VAL A 239 -5.89 1.16 17.35
N PHE A 240 -5.86 1.70 16.13
CA PHE A 240 -5.80 0.93 14.89
C PHE A 240 -4.57 0.03 14.84
N LEU A 241 -3.38 0.59 15.13
CA LEU A 241 -2.13 -0.18 15.11
C LEU A 241 -2.11 -1.27 16.19
N GLU A 242 -2.56 -0.97 17.40
CA GLU A 242 -2.61 -1.97 18.49
C GLU A 242 -3.59 -3.10 18.20
N PHE A 243 -4.78 -2.80 17.67
CA PHE A 243 -5.70 -3.86 17.27
C PHE A 243 -5.22 -4.64 16.04
N TRP A 244 -4.52 -3.99 15.11
CA TRP A 244 -3.90 -4.71 14.00
C TRP A 244 -2.83 -5.68 14.49
N LYS A 245 -1.96 -5.28 15.44
CA LYS A 245 -0.98 -6.19 16.06
C LYS A 245 -1.65 -7.42 16.66
N ARG A 246 -2.76 -7.22 17.39
CA ARG A 246 -3.57 -8.32 17.95
C ARG A 246 -4.16 -9.21 16.87
N ARG A 247 -4.82 -8.63 15.87
CA ARG A 247 -5.43 -9.38 14.75
C ARG A 247 -4.39 -10.16 13.95
N ARG A 248 -3.24 -9.54 13.68
CA ARG A 248 -2.09 -10.16 13.02
C ARG A 248 -1.60 -11.38 13.82
N SER A 249 -1.43 -11.24 15.14
CA SER A 249 -1.01 -12.36 16.00
C SER A 249 -2.00 -13.53 15.94
N THR A 250 -3.31 -13.25 15.98
CA THR A 250 -4.33 -14.30 15.80
C THR A 250 -4.21 -14.96 14.43
N LEU A 251 -4.07 -14.19 13.35
CA LEU A 251 -3.93 -14.73 12.00
C LEU A 251 -2.66 -15.59 11.86
N THR A 252 -1.51 -15.08 12.32
CA THR A 252 -0.23 -15.81 12.32
C THR A 252 -0.35 -17.14 13.06
N TYR A 253 -1.05 -17.17 14.21
CA TYR A 253 -1.32 -18.40 14.94
C TYR A 253 -2.24 -19.36 14.16
N THR A 254 -3.41 -18.88 13.71
CA THR A 254 -4.36 -19.73 12.95
C THR A 254 -3.83 -20.21 11.60
N TRP A 255 -2.83 -19.50 11.06
CA TRP A 255 -2.22 -19.81 9.77
C TRP A 255 -0.88 -20.53 9.90
N ASP A 256 -0.47 -20.89 11.12
CA ASP A 256 0.76 -21.62 11.40
C ASP A 256 2.03 -20.94 10.83
N LEU A 257 2.07 -19.61 10.96
CA LEU A 257 3.12 -18.75 10.39
C LEU A 257 4.23 -18.39 11.39
N ILE A 258 4.26 -19.02 12.57
CA ILE A 258 5.20 -18.67 13.65
C ILE A 258 6.65 -18.98 13.26
N GLU A 259 6.87 -20.03 12.46
CA GLU A 259 8.20 -20.46 11.98
C GLU A 259 8.54 -19.92 10.56
N TRP A 260 7.66 -19.14 9.94
CA TRP A 260 7.82 -18.70 8.54
C TRP A 260 8.97 -17.69 8.37
N GLU A 261 9.29 -16.92 9.41
CA GLU A 261 10.35 -15.91 9.41
C GLU A 261 11.74 -16.56 9.30
N GLU A 262 11.95 -17.72 9.92
CA GLU A 262 13.23 -18.48 9.82
C GLU A 262 13.41 -19.19 8.46
N GLU A 263 12.33 -19.60 7.78
CA GLU A 263 12.39 -20.16 6.42
C GLU A 263 12.77 -19.10 5.36
N GLU A 264 12.27 -17.86 5.50
CA GLU A 264 12.54 -16.75 4.56
C GLU A 264 13.95 -16.16 4.76
N GLU A 265 14.57 -16.34 5.93
CA GLU A 265 15.97 -15.93 6.21
C GLU A 265 17.05 -16.79 5.55
N THR A 266 16.67 -17.85 4.82
CA THR A 266 17.64 -18.66 4.06
C THR A 266 18.43 -17.79 3.08
N LEU A 267 19.76 -17.97 3.08
CA LEU A 267 20.66 -17.20 2.20
C LEU A 267 20.23 -17.41 0.74
N ARG A 268 19.78 -16.33 0.10
CA ARG A 268 19.28 -16.42 -1.28
C ARG A 268 20.35 -17.04 -2.18
N PRO A 269 20.02 -18.02 -3.05
CA PRO A 269 21.01 -18.82 -3.81
C PRO A 269 22.00 -18.00 -4.66
N GLN A 270 21.61 -16.78 -5.06
CA GLN A 270 22.46 -15.87 -5.82
C GLN A 270 23.61 -15.27 -4.98
N PHE A 271 23.38 -15.05 -3.67
CA PHE A 271 24.41 -14.60 -2.74
C PHE A 271 25.42 -15.73 -2.50
N GLU A 272 24.93 -16.94 -2.25
CA GLU A 272 25.75 -18.15 -2.12
C GLU A 272 26.62 -18.35 -3.37
N ALA A 273 26.03 -18.24 -4.56
CA ALA A 273 26.75 -18.40 -5.83
C ALA A 273 27.85 -17.34 -6.06
N LYS A 274 27.75 -16.14 -5.47
CA LYS A 274 28.73 -15.06 -5.63
C LYS A 274 29.90 -15.20 -4.64
N TYR A 275 29.60 -15.55 -3.39
CA TYR A 275 30.58 -15.67 -2.32
C TYR A 275 31.04 -17.12 -2.07
N TYR A 276 30.74 -18.04 -3.00
CA TYR A 276 31.08 -19.46 -2.90
C TYR A 276 32.56 -19.78 -2.64
N LYS A 277 33.48 -18.88 -3.02
CA LYS A 277 34.93 -19.07 -2.80
C LYS A 277 35.37 -18.63 -1.41
N MET A 278 34.52 -17.92 -0.68
CA MET A 278 34.85 -17.28 0.58
C MET A 278 33.93 -17.88 1.64
N GLU A 279 34.24 -19.08 2.10
CA GLU A 279 33.46 -19.75 3.15
C GLU A 279 34.07 -19.47 4.52
N ARG A 280 33.22 -19.20 5.51
CA ARG A 280 33.58 -19.12 6.93
C ARG A 280 32.73 -20.14 7.68
N VAL A 281 33.36 -20.90 8.56
CA VAL A 281 32.62 -21.81 9.45
C VAL A 281 31.86 -20.98 10.48
N ASN A 282 30.55 -21.15 10.53
CA ASN A 282 29.71 -20.47 11.51
C ASN A 282 30.02 -21.05 12.91
N PRO A 283 30.38 -20.20 13.91
CA PRO A 283 30.76 -20.66 15.25
C PRO A 283 29.63 -21.34 16.02
N ILE A 284 28.37 -21.17 15.60
CA ILE A 284 27.18 -21.73 16.27
C ILE A 284 26.70 -23.00 15.56
N SER A 285 26.60 -22.97 14.23
CA SER A 285 26.04 -24.08 13.43
C SER A 285 27.10 -25.12 13.00
N GLY A 286 28.38 -24.75 13.02
CA GLY A 286 29.48 -25.59 12.54
C GLY A 286 29.48 -25.83 11.03
N LYS A 287 28.55 -25.24 10.29
CA LYS A 287 28.42 -25.38 8.84
C LYS A 287 29.27 -24.31 8.13
N PRO A 288 29.88 -24.64 6.97
CA PRO A 288 30.51 -23.63 6.13
C PRO A 288 29.43 -22.74 5.51
N GLU A 289 29.52 -21.44 5.76
CA GLU A 289 28.61 -20.44 5.22
C GLU A 289 29.38 -19.41 4.37
N PRO A 290 28.81 -18.95 3.25
CA PRO A 290 29.46 -17.95 2.40
C PRO A 290 29.59 -16.62 3.15
N HIS A 291 30.81 -16.11 3.23
CA HIS A 291 31.19 -14.90 3.95
C HIS A 291 31.49 -13.74 3.01
N GLN A 292 30.82 -12.61 3.24
CA GLN A 292 31.08 -11.36 2.53
C GLN A 292 32.23 -10.58 3.19
N PRO A 293 33.30 -10.19 2.45
CA PRO A 293 34.40 -9.42 3.01
C PRO A 293 33.97 -8.00 3.42
N SER A 294 34.57 -7.48 4.50
CA SER A 294 34.23 -6.20 5.11
C SER A 294 34.42 -4.99 4.19
N SER A 295 35.49 -4.96 3.38
CA SER A 295 35.73 -3.89 2.39
C SER A 295 34.60 -3.79 1.35
N ASP A 296 34.12 -4.93 0.89
CA ASP A 296 33.03 -5.07 -0.07
C ASP A 296 31.68 -4.64 0.53
N LYS A 297 31.50 -4.90 1.83
CA LYS A 297 30.34 -4.44 2.60
C LYS A 297 30.35 -2.92 2.78
N VAL A 298 31.51 -2.34 3.13
CA VAL A 298 31.68 -0.89 3.33
C VAL A 298 31.54 -0.11 2.03
N SER A 299 32.18 -0.54 0.95
CA SER A 299 32.05 0.12 -0.37
C SER A 299 30.60 0.14 -0.86
N ARG A 300 29.87 -0.98 -0.71
CA ARG A 300 28.45 -1.07 -1.09
C ARG A 300 27.55 -0.22 -0.18
N LEU A 301 27.85 -0.17 1.11
CA LEU A 301 27.15 0.72 2.05
C LEU A 301 27.36 2.19 1.68
N LEU A 302 28.58 2.60 1.33
CA LEU A 302 28.89 3.96 0.90
C LEU A 302 28.14 4.33 -0.39
N VAL A 303 28.09 3.43 -1.38
CA VAL A 303 27.32 3.65 -2.63
C VAL A 303 25.82 3.76 -2.33
N SER A 304 25.29 2.93 -1.43
CA SER A 304 23.89 2.98 -1.02
C SER A 304 23.54 4.28 -0.29
N ILE A 305 24.38 4.69 0.67
CA ILE A 305 24.22 5.95 1.41
C ILE A 305 24.31 7.15 0.46
N SER A 306 25.29 7.15 -0.45
CA SER A 306 25.44 8.18 -1.48
C SER A 306 24.20 8.28 -2.38
N GLY A 307 23.66 7.13 -2.81
CA GLY A 307 22.42 7.07 -3.57
C GLY A 307 21.24 7.68 -2.82
N ILE A 308 21.10 7.42 -1.52
CA ILE A 308 20.03 8.00 -0.68
C ILE A 308 20.19 9.53 -0.58
N PHE A 309 21.40 10.03 -0.31
CA PHE A 309 21.65 11.48 -0.24
C PHE A 309 21.38 12.18 -1.58
N PHE A 310 21.77 11.58 -2.70
CA PHE A 310 21.46 12.09 -4.03
C PHE A 310 19.94 12.20 -4.24
N MET A 311 19.18 11.19 -3.82
CA MET A 311 17.72 11.20 -3.95
C MET A 311 17.06 12.26 -3.05
N ILE A 312 17.54 12.44 -1.82
CA ILE A 312 17.07 13.50 -0.93
C ILE A 312 17.34 14.89 -1.54
N SER A 313 18.54 15.10 -2.10
CA SER A 313 18.91 16.37 -2.76
C SER A 313 18.03 16.69 -3.97
N LEU A 314 17.73 15.68 -4.79
CA LEU A 314 16.83 15.82 -5.95
C LEU A 314 15.44 16.28 -5.50
N VAL A 315 14.92 15.73 -4.41
CA VAL A 315 13.62 16.11 -3.86
C VAL A 315 13.63 17.52 -3.30
N ILE A 316 14.65 17.89 -2.53
CA ILE A 316 14.77 19.27 -2.01
C ILE A 316 14.78 20.27 -3.17
N THR A 317 15.52 19.96 -4.24
CA THR A 317 15.57 20.79 -5.45
C THR A 317 14.20 20.88 -6.14
N ALA A 318 13.48 19.77 -6.25
CA ALA A 318 12.13 19.75 -6.83
C ALA A 318 11.12 20.56 -5.99
N VAL A 319 11.14 20.42 -4.67
CA VAL A 319 10.29 21.19 -3.75
C VAL A 319 10.60 22.69 -3.89
N PHE A 320 11.88 23.06 -3.87
CA PHE A 320 12.30 24.44 -4.07
C PHE A 320 11.82 25.00 -5.42
N ALA A 321 11.96 24.23 -6.50
CA ALA A 321 11.46 24.61 -7.82
C ALA A 321 9.94 24.82 -7.84
N VAL A 322 9.16 23.97 -7.17
CA VAL A 322 7.70 24.13 -7.05
C VAL A 322 7.32 25.40 -6.29
N VAL A 323 8.03 25.71 -5.20
CA VAL A 323 7.80 26.95 -4.43
C VAL A 323 8.09 28.19 -5.29
N VAL A 324 9.24 28.24 -5.95
CA VAL A 324 9.61 29.34 -6.85
C VAL A 324 8.61 29.47 -8.01
N TYR A 325 8.25 28.35 -8.64
CA TYR A 325 7.26 28.32 -9.71
C TYR A 325 5.91 28.92 -9.25
N ARG A 326 5.44 28.55 -8.06
CA ARG A 326 4.18 29.09 -7.51
C ARG A 326 4.25 30.61 -7.32
N LEU A 327 5.35 31.14 -6.82
CA LEU A 327 5.54 32.59 -6.66
C LEU A 327 5.45 33.32 -8.00
N VAL A 328 6.11 32.79 -9.03
CA VAL A 328 6.07 33.35 -10.39
C VAL A 328 4.66 33.30 -10.98
N VAL A 329 3.98 32.16 -10.86
CA VAL A 329 2.63 31.98 -11.40
C VAL A 329 1.60 32.87 -10.71
N MET A 330 1.72 33.06 -9.40
CA MET A 330 0.86 33.97 -8.65
C MET A 330 0.95 35.40 -9.19
N GLU A 331 2.17 35.87 -9.48
CA GLU A 331 2.40 37.19 -10.10
C GLU A 331 1.79 37.28 -11.51
N GLN A 332 1.95 36.22 -12.32
CA GLN A 332 1.42 36.18 -13.69
C GLN A 332 -0.12 36.13 -13.72
N PHE A 333 -0.77 35.37 -12.85
CA PHE A 333 -2.23 35.33 -12.79
C PHE A 333 -2.83 36.63 -12.24
N ALA A 334 -2.14 37.31 -11.32
CA ALA A 334 -2.58 38.60 -10.80
C ALA A 334 -2.56 39.71 -11.88
N SER A 335 -1.61 39.63 -12.84
CA SER A 335 -1.50 40.57 -13.97
C SER A 335 -2.30 40.15 -15.21
N PHE A 336 -2.99 39.01 -15.18
CA PHE A 336 -3.69 38.44 -16.34
C PHE A 336 -4.95 39.25 -16.72
N LYS A 337 -5.18 39.44 -18.02
CA LYS A 337 -6.24 40.33 -18.54
C LYS A 337 -7.65 39.71 -18.55
N TRP A 338 -7.78 38.40 -18.35
CA TRP A 338 -9.09 37.73 -18.43
C TRP A 338 -9.84 37.85 -17.09
N ASN A 339 -10.99 38.54 -17.12
CA ASN A 339 -11.74 38.95 -15.91
C ASN A 339 -12.11 37.78 -14.98
N PHE A 340 -12.43 36.59 -15.53
CA PHE A 340 -12.80 35.42 -14.72
C PHE A 340 -11.62 34.90 -13.88
N ILE A 341 -10.43 34.76 -14.50
CA ILE A 341 -9.21 34.33 -13.79
C ILE A 341 -8.78 35.42 -12.81
N LYS A 342 -8.90 36.69 -13.19
CA LYS A 342 -8.56 37.82 -12.31
C LYS A 342 -9.43 37.86 -11.05
N GLN A 343 -10.73 37.56 -11.16
CA GLN A 343 -11.66 37.53 -10.02
C GLN A 343 -11.45 36.33 -9.10
N HIS A 344 -10.99 35.18 -9.64
CA HIS A 344 -10.79 33.94 -8.88
C HIS A 344 -9.33 33.47 -8.89
N TRP A 345 -8.39 34.42 -8.87
CA TRP A 345 -6.96 34.15 -9.07
C TRP A 345 -6.39 33.20 -8.00
N GLN A 346 -6.88 33.28 -6.76
CA GLN A 346 -6.45 32.40 -5.65
C GLN A 346 -6.75 30.92 -5.93
N PHE A 347 -7.96 30.63 -6.44
CA PHE A 347 -8.37 29.27 -6.82
C PHE A 347 -7.66 28.81 -8.09
N ALA A 348 -7.51 29.67 -9.09
CA ALA A 348 -6.82 29.34 -10.33
C ALA A 348 -5.33 29.03 -10.09
N THR A 349 -4.65 29.83 -9.28
CA THR A 349 -3.24 29.64 -8.91
C THR A 349 -3.06 28.33 -8.14
N SER A 350 -3.93 28.07 -7.16
CA SER A 350 -3.90 26.83 -6.38
C SER A 350 -4.16 25.59 -7.25
N ALA A 351 -5.16 25.63 -8.14
CA ALA A 351 -5.48 24.52 -9.05
C ALA A 351 -4.35 24.23 -10.04
N ALA A 352 -3.77 25.27 -10.66
CA ALA A 352 -2.61 25.11 -11.54
C ALA A 352 -1.41 24.50 -10.81
N ALA A 353 -1.16 24.94 -9.57
CA ALA A 353 -0.09 24.39 -8.74
C ALA A 353 -0.33 22.91 -8.37
N VAL A 354 -1.57 22.51 -8.03
CA VAL A 354 -1.91 21.09 -7.78
C VAL A 354 -1.63 20.24 -9.02
N CYS A 355 -2.10 20.68 -10.20
CA CYS A 355 -1.91 19.93 -11.45
C CYS A 355 -0.44 19.73 -11.79
N ILE A 356 0.37 20.78 -11.62
CA ILE A 356 1.81 20.73 -11.93
C ILE A 356 2.56 19.90 -10.90
N ASN A 357 2.23 20.04 -9.61
CA ASN A 357 2.77 19.19 -8.57
C ASN A 357 2.45 17.71 -8.83
N PHE A 358 1.22 17.40 -9.26
CA PHE A 358 0.84 16.04 -9.65
C PHE A 358 1.70 15.52 -10.82
N VAL A 359 1.89 16.31 -11.87
CA VAL A 359 2.74 15.93 -13.01
C VAL A 359 4.19 15.70 -12.58
N ILE A 360 4.75 16.59 -11.75
CA ILE A 360 6.12 16.46 -11.22
C ILE A 360 6.25 15.18 -10.40
N ILE A 361 5.32 14.91 -9.47
CA ILE A 361 5.32 13.69 -8.66
C ILE A 361 5.25 12.45 -9.59
N MET A 362 4.37 12.44 -10.58
CA MET A 362 4.26 11.31 -11.51
C MET A 362 5.55 11.08 -12.31
N VAL A 363 6.22 12.13 -12.79
CA VAL A 363 7.50 12.03 -13.49
C VAL A 363 8.61 11.56 -12.55
N LEU A 364 8.67 12.11 -11.34
CA LEU A 364 9.63 11.71 -10.32
C LEU A 364 9.45 10.25 -9.94
N ASN A 365 8.22 9.74 -9.84
CA ASN A 365 7.94 8.33 -9.54
C ASN A 365 8.52 7.40 -10.60
N LEU A 366 8.36 7.75 -11.89
CA LEU A 366 8.92 6.97 -13.00
C LEU A 366 10.45 6.99 -12.98
N ALA A 367 11.06 8.17 -12.77
CA ALA A 367 12.51 8.28 -12.65
C ALA A 367 13.04 7.49 -11.44
N TYR A 368 12.32 7.57 -10.32
CA TYR A 368 12.64 6.90 -9.07
C TYR A 368 12.62 5.38 -9.21
N GLU A 369 11.60 4.81 -9.84
CA GLU A 369 11.51 3.36 -10.07
C GLU A 369 12.68 2.86 -10.93
N LYS A 370 13.06 3.62 -11.97
CA LYS A 370 14.21 3.28 -12.82
C LYS A 370 15.55 3.37 -12.08
N ILE A 371 15.75 4.42 -11.28
CA ILE A 371 16.96 4.61 -10.48
C ILE A 371 17.03 3.54 -9.39
N ALA A 372 15.92 3.23 -8.71
CA ALA A 372 15.84 2.16 -7.71
C ALA A 372 16.23 0.82 -8.34
N TYR A 373 15.66 0.48 -9.50
CA TYR A 373 15.99 -0.75 -10.21
C TYR A 373 17.46 -0.79 -10.65
N LEU A 374 18.00 0.32 -11.14
CA LEU A 374 19.41 0.43 -11.55
C LEU A 374 20.36 0.26 -10.34
N LEU A 375 20.09 0.97 -9.24
CA LEU A 375 20.90 0.90 -8.01
C LEU A 375 20.84 -0.49 -7.36
N THR A 376 19.66 -1.12 -7.33
CA THR A 376 19.47 -2.49 -6.83
C THR A 376 20.23 -3.51 -7.68
N ASN A 377 20.27 -3.32 -9.01
CA ASN A 377 21.04 -4.21 -9.90
C ASN A 377 22.57 -3.98 -9.85
N LEU A 378 23.00 -2.72 -9.66
CA LEU A 378 24.43 -2.38 -9.48
C LEU A 378 24.93 -2.88 -8.12
N GLY A 379 24.12 -2.73 -7.07
CA GLY A 379 24.34 -3.27 -5.74
C GLY A 379 23.98 -4.75 -5.65
N LYS A 380 24.73 -5.64 -6.34
CA LYS A 380 24.55 -7.11 -6.25
C LYS A 380 24.81 -7.68 -4.85
N SER A 381 23.95 -7.39 -3.87
CA SER A 381 23.83 -8.09 -2.58
C SER A 381 22.39 -8.00 -2.08
N ILE A 382 21.84 -9.17 -1.75
CA ILE A 382 20.41 -9.39 -1.50
C ILE A 382 19.98 -9.04 -0.08
N PHE A 383 20.87 -9.15 0.90
CA PHE A 383 20.56 -8.73 2.28
C PHE A 383 20.28 -7.21 2.37
N LEU A 384 20.83 -6.47 1.41
CA LEU A 384 20.57 -5.05 1.23
C LEU A 384 19.33 -4.78 0.38
N HIS A 385 18.71 -5.77 -0.29
CA HIS A 385 17.56 -5.55 -1.18
C HIS A 385 16.24 -5.36 -0.42
N SER A 386 15.95 -6.15 0.62
CA SER A 386 14.76 -5.92 1.46
C SER A 386 14.92 -4.65 2.31
N LEU A 387 16.12 -4.45 2.88
CA LEU A 387 16.46 -3.24 3.62
C LEU A 387 16.48 -2.01 2.71
N LEU A 388 17.03 -2.09 1.50
CA LEU A 388 16.97 -0.98 0.55
C LEU A 388 15.55 -0.77 0.07
N GLU A 389 14.80 -1.77 -0.36
CA GLU A 389 13.39 -1.55 -0.75
C GLU A 389 12.60 -0.92 0.39
N GLU A 390 12.72 -1.39 1.63
CA GLU A 390 12.05 -0.76 2.76
C GLU A 390 12.54 0.67 3.01
N GLN A 391 13.86 0.92 3.03
CA GLN A 391 14.41 2.26 3.29
C GLN A 391 14.12 3.23 2.14
N PHE A 392 14.12 2.75 0.90
CA PHE A 392 13.77 3.51 -0.30
C PHE A 392 12.26 3.80 -0.26
N ILE A 393 11.39 2.80 -0.10
CA ILE A 393 9.93 3.00 0.02
C ILE A 393 9.61 3.97 1.17
N ARG A 394 10.26 3.83 2.33
CA ARG A 394 10.09 4.77 3.46
C ARG A 394 10.57 6.17 3.11
N ALA A 395 11.74 6.32 2.47
CA ALA A 395 12.25 7.61 2.02
C ALA A 395 11.30 8.24 0.99
N TYR A 396 10.80 7.47 0.02
CA TYR A 396 9.83 7.90 -0.98
C TYR A 396 8.50 8.34 -0.35
N GLN A 397 7.96 7.56 0.59
CA GLN A 397 6.77 7.92 1.34
C GLN A 397 6.98 9.21 2.15
N LEU A 398 8.16 9.37 2.75
CA LEU A 398 8.56 10.60 3.45
C LEU A 398 8.65 11.79 2.49
N ILE A 399 9.20 11.58 1.28
CA ILE A 399 9.32 12.57 0.21
C ILE A 399 7.95 13.04 -0.25
N VAL A 400 7.03 12.11 -0.57
CA VAL A 400 5.66 12.44 -0.97
C VAL A 400 4.93 13.15 0.17
N GLY A 401 5.11 12.68 1.41
CA GLY A 401 4.57 13.30 2.61
C GLY A 401 5.07 14.73 2.85
N LEU A 402 6.37 14.99 2.66
CA LEU A 402 6.96 16.31 2.79
C LEU A 402 6.53 17.26 1.67
N CYS A 403 6.52 16.79 0.41
CA CYS A 403 6.02 17.58 -0.73
C CYS A 403 4.55 17.97 -0.54
N THR A 404 3.71 17.05 -0.06
CA THR A 404 2.30 17.32 0.21
C THR A 404 2.11 18.25 1.40
N LEU A 405 2.87 18.07 2.49
CA LEU A 405 2.84 18.95 3.65
C LEU A 405 3.29 20.38 3.31
N VAL A 406 4.41 20.55 2.60
CA VAL A 406 4.90 21.87 2.16
C VAL A 406 3.90 22.52 1.21
N PHE A 407 3.28 21.75 0.32
CA PHE A 407 2.23 22.23 -0.56
C PHE A 407 1.03 22.74 0.24
N LEU A 408 0.53 21.95 1.20
CA LEU A 408 -0.59 22.29 2.08
C LEU A 408 -0.31 23.54 2.92
N ILE A 409 0.86 23.60 3.56
CA ILE A 409 1.28 24.77 4.34
C ILE A 409 1.36 26.00 3.43
N SER A 410 1.91 25.86 2.22
CA SER A 410 2.01 26.97 1.28
C SER A 410 0.63 27.44 0.79
N THR A 411 -0.34 26.53 0.60
CA THR A 411 -1.72 26.86 0.19
C THR A 411 -2.59 27.41 1.31
N LEU A 412 -2.29 27.10 2.58
CA LEU A 412 -3.04 27.58 3.74
C LEU A 412 -2.50 28.89 4.32
N VAL A 413 -1.20 29.17 4.16
CA VAL A 413 -0.52 30.32 4.80
C VAL A 413 -0.50 31.58 3.90
N ILE A 414 -0.92 31.50 2.64
CA ILE A 414 -1.02 32.63 1.69
C ILE A 414 -2.36 32.52 0.97
#